data_AF-A0A7L6A709-F1
#
_entry.id   AF-A0A7L6A709-F1
#
_cell.length_a   1.000
_cell.length_b   1.000
_cell.length_c   1.000
_cell.angle_alpha   90.00
_cell.angle_beta   90.00
_cell.angle_gamma   90.00
#
_symmetry.space_group_name_H-M   'P 1'
#
loop_
_entity.id
_entity.type
_entity.pdbx_description
1 polymer ?
#
loop_
_entity_poly.entity_id
_entity_poly.type
_entity_poly.pdbx_seq_one_letter_code
_entity_poly.pdbx_strand_id
1 'polypeptide(L)'
;MLTTWAILTEFAHMADSIGATLPLYHWIERGGLELMPLGRDELVTAIDWIERYADRPMDLADASLVVAALKTGCAKVWTLDRADFETYRLPGRKHFTLV
;
A
#
# COMPACT_ATOMS: atom_id res chain seq x y z
N MET A 1 -9.21 8.74 -3.40
CA MET A 1 -7.87 8.16 -3.14
C MET A 1 -8.01 6.65 -3.03
N LEU A 2 -6.95 5.85 -3.18
CA LEU A 2 -7.01 4.38 -3.11
C LEU A 2 -6.12 3.88 -1.96
N THR A 3 -6.55 2.84 -1.25
CA THR A 3 -5.71 2.07 -0.33
C THR A 3 -6.06 0.58 -0.37
N THR A 4 -5.41 -0.24 0.46
CA THR A 4 -5.69 -1.67 0.62
C THR A 4 -6.06 -2.02 2.07
N TRP A 5 -6.61 -3.21 2.28
CA TRP A 5 -6.86 -3.74 3.63
C TRP A 5 -5.57 -3.97 4.43
N ALA A 6 -4.44 -4.26 3.79
CA ALA A 6 -3.16 -4.43 4.48
C ALA A 6 -2.72 -3.12 5.14
N ILE A 7 -2.83 -1.99 4.43
CA ILE A 7 -2.55 -0.65 4.96
C ILE A 7 -3.52 -0.28 6.08
N LEU A 8 -4.82 -0.59 5.94
CA LEU A 8 -5.76 -0.36 7.03
C LEU A 8 -5.44 -1.19 8.29
N THR A 9 -4.94 -2.41 8.09
CA THR A 9 -4.55 -3.29 9.20
C THR A 9 -3.33 -2.74 9.92
N GLU A 10 -2.33 -2.27 9.18
CA GLU A 10 -1.15 -1.60 9.73
C GLU A 10 -1.53 -0.32 10.48
N PHE A 11 -2.34 0.54 9.86
CA PHE A 11 -2.88 1.74 10.51
C PHE A 11 -3.61 1.41 11.82
N ALA A 12 -4.47 0.38 11.81
CA ALA A 12 -5.20 -0.05 13.00
C ALA A 12 -4.28 -0.58 14.10
N HIS A 13 -3.15 -1.18 13.72
CA HIS A 13 -2.13 -1.66 14.66
C HIS A 13 -1.31 -0.50 15.26
N MET A 14 -1.04 0.55 14.49
CA MET A 14 -0.28 1.72 14.93
C MET A 14 -1.12 2.73 15.73
N ALA A 15 -2.42 2.81 15.47
CA ALA A 15 -3.29 3.75 16.14
C ALA A 15 -3.46 3.38 17.63
N ASP A 16 -3.35 4.39 18.50
CA ASP A 16 -3.33 4.22 19.96
C ASP A 16 -4.74 4.15 20.60
N SER A 17 -5.79 4.43 19.83
CA SER A 17 -7.14 4.60 20.35
C SER A 17 -8.24 4.48 19.29
N ILE A 18 -9.46 4.21 19.76
CA ILE A 18 -10.68 4.26 18.94
C ILE A 18 -10.89 5.66 18.35
N GLY A 19 -10.53 6.71 19.11
CA GLY A 19 -10.60 8.10 18.67
C GLY A 19 -9.65 8.41 17.51
N ALA A 20 -8.50 7.73 17.42
CA ALA A 20 -7.58 7.86 16.30
C ALA A 20 -8.02 7.06 15.05
N THR A 21 -8.71 5.93 15.24
CA THR A 21 -9.10 5.02 14.13
C THR A 21 -10.42 5.38 13.45
N LEU A 22 -11.49 5.62 14.22
CA LEU A 22 -12.84 5.84 13.68
C LEU A 22 -12.95 7.02 12.69
N PRO A 23 -12.24 8.15 12.85
CA PRO A 23 -12.31 9.23 11.87
C PRO A 23 -11.93 8.80 10.46
N LEU A 24 -10.89 7.95 10.32
CA LEU A 24 -10.49 7.39 9.03
C LEU A 24 -11.60 6.50 8.48
N TYR A 25 -12.14 5.58 9.28
CA TYR A 25 -13.19 4.66 8.81
C TYR A 25 -14.47 5.37 8.39
N HIS A 26 -14.89 6.41 9.13
CA HIS A 26 -16.01 7.24 8.71
C HIS A 26 -15.71 8.04 7.43
N TRP A 27 -14.46 8.43 7.19
CA TRP A 27 -14.10 9.06 5.92
C TRP A 27 -14.13 8.07 4.75
N ILE A 28 -13.72 6.82 4.95
CA ILE A 28 -13.86 5.72 4.00
C ILE A 28 -15.34 5.47 3.69
N GLU A 29 -16.19 5.38 4.72
CA GLU A 29 -17.64 5.19 4.58
C GLU A 29 -18.30 6.29 3.75
N ARG A 30 -17.84 7.54 3.90
CA ARG A 30 -18.27 8.68 3.06
C ARG A 30 -17.64 8.73 1.66
N GLY A 31 -16.85 7.73 1.25
CA GLY A 31 -16.24 7.64 -0.07
C GLY A 31 -14.94 8.44 -0.25
N GLY A 32 -14.28 8.84 0.84
CA GLY A 32 -13.01 9.57 0.79
C GLY A 32 -11.84 8.74 0.26
N LEU A 33 -11.87 7.43 0.54
CA LEU A 33 -10.86 6.46 0.18
C LEU A 33 -11.55 5.20 -0.34
N GLU A 34 -11.10 4.69 -1.47
CA GLU A 34 -11.54 3.42 -2.04
C GLU A 34 -10.63 2.30 -1.56
N LEU A 35 -11.23 1.15 -1.22
CA LEU A 35 -10.50 -0.04 -0.80
C LEU A 35 -10.33 -0.99 -1.99
N MET A 36 -9.09 -1.16 -2.44
CA MET A 36 -8.78 -2.16 -3.46
C MET A 36 -8.83 -3.55 -2.84
N PRO A 37 -9.65 -4.47 -3.38
CA PRO A 37 -9.66 -5.86 -2.93
C PRO A 37 -8.36 -6.56 -3.38
N LEU A 38 -7.81 -7.38 -2.49
CA LEU A 38 -6.68 -8.27 -2.76
C LEU A 38 -7.18 -9.71 -2.68
N GLY A 39 -7.01 -10.46 -3.77
CA GLY A 39 -7.31 -11.88 -3.85
C GLY A 39 -6.04 -12.74 -3.97
N ARG A 40 -6.22 -13.97 -4.43
CA ARG A 40 -5.12 -14.92 -4.63
C ARG A 40 -4.10 -14.41 -5.65
N ASP A 41 -4.55 -13.86 -6.77
CA ASP A 41 -3.66 -13.41 -7.85
C ASP A 41 -2.82 -12.21 -7.43
N GLU A 42 -3.42 -11.30 -6.65
CA GLU A 42 -2.69 -10.20 -6.01
C GLU A 42 -1.68 -10.71 -4.99
N LEU A 43 -2.00 -11.76 -4.23
CA LEU A 43 -1.06 -12.37 -3.30
C LEU A 43 0.12 -13.03 -4.02
N VAL A 44 -0.12 -13.72 -5.14
CA VAL A 44 0.97 -14.27 -5.98
C VAL A 44 1.88 -13.15 -6.47
N THR A 45 1.29 -12.05 -6.95
CA THR A 45 2.08 -10.88 -7.34
C THR A 45 2.85 -10.30 -6.15
N ALA A 46 2.23 -10.18 -4.98
CA ALA A 46 2.89 -9.69 -3.78
C ALA A 46 4.11 -10.55 -3.39
N ILE A 47 3.98 -11.88 -3.45
CA ILE A 47 5.08 -12.82 -3.19
C ILE A 47 6.28 -12.53 -4.09
N ASP A 48 6.06 -12.41 -5.41
CA ASP A 48 7.14 -12.11 -6.38
C ASP A 48 7.88 -10.81 -6.03
N TRP A 49 7.18 -9.81 -5.50
CA TRP A 49 7.75 -8.52 -5.16
C TRP A 49 8.48 -8.53 -3.82
N ILE A 50 7.94 -9.23 -2.82
CA ILE A 50 8.59 -9.44 -1.53
C ILE A 50 9.92 -10.18 -1.74
N GLU A 51 9.93 -11.23 -2.57
CA GLU A 51 11.15 -11.96 -2.91
C GLU A 51 12.16 -11.09 -3.69
N ARG A 52 11.67 -10.24 -4.61
CA ARG A 52 12.53 -9.34 -5.41
C ARG A 52 13.30 -8.33 -4.57
N TYR A 53 12.71 -7.86 -3.47
CA TYR A 53 13.29 -6.88 -2.56
C TYR A 53 13.71 -7.53 -1.23
N ALA A 54 14.09 -8.80 -1.23
CA ALA A 54 14.43 -9.51 0.02
C ALA A 54 15.62 -8.91 0.79
N ASP A 55 16.47 -8.11 0.13
CA ASP A 55 17.56 -7.36 0.75
C ASP A 55 17.07 -6.16 1.59
N ARG A 56 15.83 -5.72 1.35
CA ARG A 56 15.12 -4.68 2.09
C ARG A 56 13.69 -5.17 2.35
N PRO A 57 13.46 -5.90 3.47
CA PRO A 57 12.24 -6.69 3.66
C PRO A 57 10.96 -5.87 3.45
N MET A 58 10.33 -6.09 2.29
CA MET A 58 9.03 -5.52 1.94
C MET A 58 7.95 -6.31 2.68
N ASP A 59 7.13 -5.63 3.47
CA ASP A 59 6.00 -6.27 4.14
C ASP A 59 4.77 -6.37 3.22
N LEU A 60 3.69 -6.97 3.72
CA LEU A 60 2.47 -7.11 2.93
C LEU A 60 1.78 -5.76 2.66
N ALA A 61 1.96 -4.76 3.52
CA ALA A 61 1.36 -3.44 3.35
C ALA A 61 2.01 -2.72 2.15
N ASP A 62 3.34 -2.66 2.11
CA ASP A 62 4.10 -2.14 0.98
C ASP A 62 3.83 -2.92 -0.31
N ALA A 63 3.93 -4.25 -0.25
CA ALA A 63 3.68 -5.10 -1.41
C ALA A 63 2.26 -4.87 -1.97
N SER A 64 1.28 -4.65 -1.10
CA SER A 64 -0.09 -4.35 -1.53
C SER A 64 -0.23 -3.03 -2.29
N LEU A 65 0.54 -2.00 -1.92
CA LEU A 65 0.58 -0.73 -2.64
C LEU A 65 1.29 -0.85 -3.98
N VAL A 66 2.33 -1.69 -4.07
CA VAL A 66 2.97 -2.01 -5.34
C VAL A 66 1.99 -2.75 -6.26
N VAL A 67 1.28 -3.75 -5.76
CA VAL A 67 0.24 -4.46 -6.52
C VAL A 67 -0.86 -3.49 -6.99
N ALA A 68 -1.29 -2.56 -6.14
CA ALA A 68 -2.25 -1.53 -6.53
C ALA A 68 -1.72 -0.63 -7.66
N ALA A 69 -0.46 -0.24 -7.58
CA ALA A 69 0.19 0.54 -8.64
C ALA A 69 0.28 -0.22 -9.97
N LEU A 70 0.54 -1.52 -9.93
CA LEU A 70 0.56 -2.38 -11.11
C LEU A 70 -0.83 -2.50 -11.75
N LYS A 71 -1.88 -2.72 -10.94
CA LYS A 71 -3.26 -2.89 -11.44
C LYS A 71 -3.86 -1.60 -12.00
N THR A 72 -3.51 -0.46 -11.41
CA THR A 72 -4.14 0.83 -11.74
C THR A 72 -3.29 1.72 -12.64
N GLY A 73 -2.00 1.42 -12.77
CA GLY A 73 -1.01 2.31 -13.41
C GLY A 73 -0.68 3.56 -12.58
N CYS A 74 -1.27 3.72 -11.38
CA CYS A 74 -1.01 4.85 -10.50
C CYS A 74 0.34 4.68 -9.81
N ALA A 75 1.31 5.52 -10.16
CA ALA A 75 2.63 5.54 -9.52
C ALA A 75 2.76 6.64 -8.45
N LYS A 76 1.67 7.37 -8.14
CA LYS A 76 1.68 8.37 -7.06
C LYS A 76 1.33 7.69 -5.75
N VAL A 77 2.22 7.77 -4.77
CA VAL A 77 2.04 7.17 -3.45
C VAL A 77 2.21 8.24 -2.38
N TRP A 78 1.28 8.26 -1.44
CA TRP A 78 1.40 9.04 -0.21
C TRP A 78 1.92 8.09 0.86
N THR A 79 3.11 8.34 1.39
CA THR A 79 3.77 7.48 2.36
C THR A 79 4.65 8.29 3.31
N LEU A 80 4.74 7.83 4.56
CA LEU A 80 5.73 8.31 5.51
C LEU A 80 7.06 7.57 5.37
N ASP A 81 7.04 6.30 4.95
CA ASP A 81 8.24 5.55 4.60
C ASP A 81 8.66 5.87 3.16
N ARG A 82 9.34 7.00 3.02
CA ARG A 82 9.86 7.44 1.73
C ARG A 82 10.99 6.57 1.23
N ALA A 83 11.81 6.03 2.14
CA ALA A 83 13.04 5.36 1.76
C ALA A 83 12.76 4.03 1.03
N ASP A 84 11.69 3.34 1.42
CA ASP A 84 11.22 2.11 0.78
C ASP A 84 10.71 2.41 -0.65
N PHE A 85 9.76 3.34 -0.80
CA PHE A 85 9.19 3.68 -2.11
C PHE A 85 10.16 4.44 -3.04
N GLU A 86 11.20 5.08 -2.50
CA GLU A 86 12.34 5.61 -3.29
C GLU A 86 13.23 4.50 -3.84
N THR A 87 13.19 3.29 -3.26
CA THR A 87 13.97 2.12 -3.68
C THR A 87 13.20 1.25 -4.67
N TYR A 88 11.90 1.05 -4.45
CA TYR A 88 11.06 0.22 -5.31
C TYR A 88 10.97 0.77 -6.75
N ARG A 89 10.98 -0.13 -7.74
CA ARG A 89 10.97 0.20 -9.18
C ARG A 89 9.89 -0.60 -9.88
N LEU A 90 8.88 0.11 -10.39
CA LEU A 90 7.83 -0.44 -11.24
C LEU A 90 8.41 -0.96 -12.58
N PRO A 91 7.66 -1.80 -13.32
CA PRO A 91 8.08 -2.29 -14.64
C PRO A 91 8.62 -1.17 -15.54
N GLY A 92 9.69 -1.47 -16.28
CA GLY A 92 10.43 -0.45 -17.05
C GLY A 92 11.32 0.46 -16.19
N ARG A 93 11.65 0.05 -14.95
CA ARG A 93 12.44 0.82 -13.97
C ARG A 93 11.79 2.16 -13.57
N LYS A 94 10.47 2.26 -13.68
CA LYS A 94 9.73 3.48 -13.35
C LYS A 94 9.72 3.71 -11.84
N HIS A 95 9.94 4.96 -11.44
CA HIS A 95 9.89 5.38 -10.05
C HIS A 95 8.46 5.68 -9.60
N PHE A 96 8.22 5.47 -8.30
CA PHE A 96 7.09 6.09 -7.63
C PHE A 96 7.29 7.61 -7.54
N THR A 97 6.19 8.36 -7.63
CA THR A 97 6.15 9.78 -7.30
C THR A 97 5.58 9.91 -5.90
N LEU A 98 6.42 10.34 -4.96
CA LEU A 98 6.00 10.51 -3.57
C LEU A 98 5.33 11.87 -3.40
N VAL A 99 4.13 11.85 -2.82
CA VAL A 99 3.31 13.04 -2.53
C VAL A 99 3.33 13.31 -1.04
#